data_AF-A0A9W4BJW7-F1
#
_entry.id   AF-A0A9W4BJW7-F1
#
_cell.length_a   1.000
_cell.length_b   1.000
_cell.length_c   1.000
_cell.angle_alpha   90.00
_cell.angle_beta   90.00
_cell.angle_gamma   90.00
#
_symmetry.space_group_name_H-M   'P 1'
#
loop_
_entity.id
_entity.type
_entity.pdbx_description
1 polymer ?
#
loop_
_entity_poly.entity_id
_entity_poly.type
_entity_poly.pdbx_seq_one_letter_code
_entity_poly.pdbx_strand_id
1 'polypeptide(L)'
;MSAHSVSGPLRHFFGAYFHEDWVLEAADWQGVVDSYVEDEQPSTELLRTLSQEIDDLAGECTEPDAERLVTRTMGANYYPLPEITYKVWLGQVAARLRQHSAAIDGGATPSTT
;
A
#
# COMPACT_ATOMS: atom_id res chain seq x y z
N MET A 1 21.49 -5.75 8.40
CA MET A 1 20.20 -5.15 8.03
C MET A 1 19.28 -5.36 9.21
N SER A 2 18.88 -4.28 9.88
CA SER A 2 17.90 -4.38 10.97
C SER A 2 16.63 -4.96 10.36
N ALA A 3 16.09 -6.02 10.99
CA ALA A 3 14.81 -6.58 10.60
C ALA A 3 13.74 -5.58 11.05
N HIS A 4 13.45 -4.56 10.22
CA HIS A 4 12.28 -3.73 10.43
C HIS A 4 11.07 -4.67 10.31
N SER A 5 10.43 -4.94 11.44
CA SER A 5 9.27 -5.82 11.48
C SER A 5 8.12 -5.09 10.79
N VAL A 6 7.64 -5.65 9.68
CA VAL A 6 6.42 -5.18 9.01
C VAL A 6 5.25 -5.29 9.97
N SER A 7 4.45 -4.23 10.06
CA SER A 7 3.28 -4.18 10.93
C SER A 7 2.21 -5.21 10.50
N GLY A 8 1.37 -5.61 11.45
CA GLY A 8 0.22 -6.47 11.16
C GLY A 8 -0.69 -5.88 10.06
N PRO A 9 -1.11 -4.61 10.17
CA PRO A 9 -1.91 -3.95 9.16
C PRO A 9 -1.25 -3.88 7.78
N LEU A 10 0.06 -3.59 7.70
CA LEU A 10 0.74 -3.52 6.40
C LEU A 10 0.85 -4.90 5.74
N ARG A 11 1.11 -5.95 6.53
CA ARG A 11 1.09 -7.33 6.04
C ARG A 11 -0.31 -7.77 5.60
N HIS A 12 -1.36 -7.36 6.32
CA HIS A 12 -2.74 -7.61 5.91
C HIS A 12 -3.05 -6.93 4.58
N PHE A 13 -2.80 -5.62 4.46
CA PHE A 13 -3.03 -4.86 3.24
C PHE A 13 -2.37 -5.51 2.01
N PHE A 14 -1.08 -5.79 2.07
CA PHE A 14 -0.39 -6.40 0.93
C PHE A 14 -0.77 -7.86 0.69
N GLY A 15 -0.83 -8.69 1.74
CA GLY A 15 -1.07 -10.12 1.58
C GLY A 15 -2.53 -10.47 1.25
N ALA A 16 -3.49 -9.68 1.71
CA ALA A 16 -4.92 -9.93 1.49
C ALA A 16 -5.43 -9.32 0.18
N TYR A 17 -4.91 -8.15 -0.25
CA TYR A 17 -5.41 -7.46 -1.45
C TYR A 17 -4.54 -7.69 -2.69
N PHE A 18 -3.22 -7.83 -2.53
CA PHE A 18 -2.36 -8.25 -3.62
C PHE A 18 -2.17 -9.78 -3.61
N HIS A 19 -3.22 -10.56 -3.39
CA HIS A 19 -3.18 -12.03 -3.42
C HIS A 19 -3.07 -12.57 -4.85
N GLU A 20 -2.92 -13.89 -5.04
CA GLU A 20 -2.64 -14.49 -6.35
C GLU A 20 -3.67 -14.17 -7.45
N ASP A 21 -4.91 -13.92 -7.06
CA ASP A 21 -6.05 -13.69 -7.96
C ASP A 21 -6.44 -12.21 -8.09
N TRP A 22 -5.62 -11.26 -7.58
CA TRP A 22 -5.97 -9.83 -7.56
C TRP A 22 -6.36 -9.27 -8.94
N VAL A 23 -5.79 -9.82 -10.02
CA VAL A 23 -6.08 -9.45 -11.42
C VAL A 23 -7.50 -9.78 -11.88
N LEU A 24 -8.23 -10.62 -11.14
CA LEU A 24 -9.64 -10.91 -11.39
C LEU A 24 -10.57 -9.88 -10.75
N GLU A 25 -10.06 -9.13 -9.76
CA GLU A 25 -10.83 -8.20 -8.93
C GLU A 25 -10.55 -6.74 -9.30
N ALA A 26 -9.34 -6.45 -9.79
CA ALA A 26 -8.92 -5.12 -10.20
C ALA A 26 -8.19 -5.13 -11.55
N ALA A 27 -8.40 -4.08 -12.34
CA ALA A 27 -7.74 -3.92 -13.64
C ALA A 27 -6.23 -3.59 -13.53
N ASP A 28 -5.84 -2.94 -12.43
CA ASP A 28 -4.48 -2.52 -12.14
C ASP A 28 -4.24 -2.45 -10.62
N TRP A 29 -3.00 -2.18 -10.21
CA TRP A 29 -2.66 -2.08 -8.80
C TRP A 29 -3.39 -0.92 -8.11
N GLN A 30 -3.75 0.14 -8.85
CA GLN A 30 -4.51 1.27 -8.31
C GLN A 30 -5.88 0.81 -7.84
N GLY A 31 -6.57 0.01 -8.65
CA GLY A 31 -7.86 -0.59 -8.29
C GLY A 31 -7.76 -1.45 -7.04
N VAL A 32 -6.67 -2.21 -6.85
CA VAL A 32 -6.46 -3.01 -5.62
C VAL A 32 -6.42 -2.12 -4.37
N VAL A 33 -5.71 -0.99 -4.42
CA VAL A 33 -5.65 -0.03 -3.30
C VAL A 33 -7.02 0.63 -3.07
N ASP A 34 -7.76 0.92 -4.13
CA ASP A 34 -9.10 1.49 -4.03
C ASP A 34 -10.07 0.52 -3.37
N SER A 35 -10.08 -0.75 -3.80
CA SER A 35 -10.88 -1.81 -3.18
C SER A 35 -10.58 -1.95 -1.69
N TYR A 36 -9.31 -1.91 -1.28
CA TYR A 36 -8.95 -1.91 0.14
C TYR A 36 -9.62 -0.78 0.94
N VAL A 37 -9.65 0.44 0.38
CA VAL A 37 -10.26 1.58 1.06
C VAL A 37 -11.78 1.47 1.08
N GLU A 38 -12.39 0.99 -0.01
CA GLU A 38 -13.84 0.81 -0.13
C GLU A 38 -14.37 -0.31 0.78
N ASP A 39 -13.68 -1.45 0.82
CA ASP A 39 -14.11 -2.65 1.55
C ASP A 39 -13.89 -2.50 3.06
N GLU A 40 -12.71 -2.03 3.48
CA GLU A 40 -12.31 -2.02 4.89
C GLU A 40 -12.64 -0.70 5.59
N GLN A 41 -12.86 0.38 4.82
CA GLN A 41 -13.08 1.74 5.32
C GLN A 41 -12.09 2.13 6.44
N PRO A 42 -10.77 2.02 6.19
CA PRO A 42 -9.74 2.29 7.19
C PRO A 42 -9.76 3.77 7.62
N SER A 43 -9.36 4.03 8.88
CA SER A 43 -9.24 5.40 9.36
C SER A 43 -8.16 6.18 8.59
N THR A 44 -8.31 7.51 8.51
CA THR A 44 -7.31 8.36 7.83
C THR A 44 -5.94 8.28 8.51
N GLU A 45 -5.90 8.05 9.83
CA GLU A 45 -4.67 7.79 10.59
C GLU A 45 -4.01 6.47 10.20
N LEU A 46 -4.78 5.41 9.98
CA LEU A 46 -4.23 4.13 9.51
C LEU A 46 -3.65 4.28 8.11
N LEU A 47 -4.35 4.94 7.19
CA LEU A 47 -3.84 5.20 5.84
C LEU A 47 -2.52 5.98 5.85
N ARG A 48 -2.42 7.02 6.70
CA ARG A 48 -1.15 7.77 6.87
C ARG A 48 -0.06 6.88 7.45
N THR A 49 -0.37 6.08 8.46
CA THR A 49 0.58 5.15 9.09
C THR A 49 1.14 4.15 8.08
N LEU A 50 0.26 3.51 7.29
CA LEU A 50 0.67 2.57 6.24
C LEU A 50 1.54 3.26 5.19
N SER A 51 1.16 4.47 4.75
CA SER A 51 1.95 5.21 3.77
C SER A 51 3.35 5.56 4.26
N GLN A 52 3.48 5.97 5.53
CA GLN A 52 4.78 6.29 6.12
C GLN A 52 5.64 5.04 6.30
N GLU A 53 5.04 3.93 6.77
CA GLU A 53 5.76 2.66 6.92
C GLU A 53 6.30 2.16 5.57
N ILE A 54 5.54 2.31 4.49
CA ILE A 54 6.00 1.98 3.14
C ILE A 54 7.16 2.87 2.72
N ASP A 55 7.06 4.19 2.93
CA ASP A 55 8.10 5.16 2.57
C ASP A 55 9.42 4.87 3.34
N ASP A 56 9.33 4.56 4.64
CA ASP A 56 10.48 4.22 5.48
C ASP A 56 11.16 2.93 4.99
N LEU A 57 10.39 1.86 4.79
CA LEU A 57 10.91 0.58 4.30
C LEU A 57 11.54 0.71 2.90
N ALA A 58 10.91 1.46 2.00
CA ALA A 58 11.45 1.71 0.66
C ALA A 58 12.73 2.57 0.72
N GLY A 59 12.82 3.54 1.63
CA GLY A 59 14.00 4.37 1.84
C GLY A 59 15.24 3.56 2.25
N GLU A 60 15.05 2.53 3.07
CA GLU A 60 16.11 1.71 3.65
C GLU A 60 16.55 0.53 2.76
N CYS A 61 15.68 0.06 1.87
CA CYS A 61 15.94 -1.13 1.04
C CYS A 61 16.80 -0.82 -0.20
N THR A 62 17.64 -1.78 -0.60
CA THR A 62 18.09 -1.90 -1.98
C THR A 62 16.95 -2.44 -2.87
N GLU A 63 17.08 -2.36 -4.19
CA GLU A 63 16.04 -2.88 -5.09
C GLU A 63 15.76 -4.39 -4.92
N PRO A 64 16.76 -5.28 -4.85
CA PRO A 64 16.52 -6.71 -4.54
C PRO A 64 15.94 -6.95 -3.14
N ASP A 65 16.23 -6.07 -2.18
CA ASP A 65 15.62 -6.15 -0.85
C ASP A 65 14.16 -5.75 -0.87
N ALA A 66 13.79 -4.75 -1.68
CA ALA A 66 12.40 -4.33 -1.88
C ALA A 66 11.58 -5.44 -2.54
N GLU A 67 12.12 -6.13 -3.55
CA GLU A 67 11.47 -7.31 -4.14
C GLU A 67 11.18 -8.39 -3.09
N ARG A 68 12.18 -8.73 -2.27
CA ARG A 68 12.03 -9.74 -1.22
C ARG A 68 11.04 -9.29 -0.14
N LEU A 69 11.08 -8.02 0.25
CA LEU A 69 10.16 -7.43 1.22
C LEU A 69 8.71 -7.58 0.74
N VAL A 70 8.42 -7.17 -0.50
CA VAL A 70 7.08 -7.22 -1.08
C VAL A 70 6.58 -8.66 -1.21
N THR A 71 7.37 -9.54 -1.81
CA THR A 71 6.93 -10.89 -2.18
C THR A 71 7.00 -11.90 -1.04
N ARG A 72 7.94 -11.76 -0.11
CA ARG A 72 8.18 -12.77 0.96
C ARG A 72 7.77 -12.30 2.35
N THR A 73 7.85 -11.01 2.63
CA THR A 73 7.56 -10.47 3.98
C THR A 73 6.15 -9.89 4.06
N MET A 74 5.75 -9.10 3.06
CA MET A 74 4.41 -8.51 2.98
C MET A 74 3.40 -9.47 2.33
N GLY A 75 3.86 -10.36 1.45
CA GLY A 75 3.05 -11.43 0.85
C GLY A 75 2.29 -11.03 -0.41
N ALA A 76 2.67 -9.93 -1.06
CA ALA A 76 2.05 -9.47 -2.29
C ALA A 76 2.52 -10.27 -3.51
N ASN A 77 1.56 -10.68 -4.35
CA ASN A 77 1.73 -11.27 -5.67
C ASN A 77 1.68 -10.19 -6.77
N TYR A 78 2.54 -9.18 -6.66
CA TYR A 78 2.66 -8.12 -7.65
C TYR A 78 4.11 -7.96 -8.14
N TYR A 79 4.27 -7.78 -9.45
CA TYR A 79 5.57 -7.66 -10.12
C TYR A 79 5.60 -6.41 -11.03
N PRO A 80 6.25 -5.31 -10.60
CA PRO A 80 6.25 -4.02 -11.33
C PRO A 80 7.24 -3.94 -12.51
N LEU A 81 8.14 -4.91 -12.66
CA LEU A 81 9.20 -4.88 -13.66
C LEU A 81 8.71 -5.40 -15.01
N PRO A 82 9.27 -4.92 -16.15
CA PRO A 82 10.40 -3.99 -16.26
C PRO A 82 10.03 -2.50 -16.23
N GLU A 83 8.74 -2.16 -16.15
CA GLU A 83 8.25 -0.78 -16.33
C GLU A 83 8.76 0.15 -15.23
N ILE A 84 8.67 -0.28 -13.98
CA ILE A 84 9.17 0.45 -12.81
C ILE A 84 9.80 -0.50 -11.80
N THR A 85 10.64 0.04 -10.92
CA THR A 85 11.27 -0.73 -9.84
C THR A 85 10.30 -0.90 -8.67
N TYR A 86 10.48 -1.91 -7.82
CA TYR A 86 9.70 -2.13 -6.60
C TYR A 86 9.70 -0.92 -5.70
N LYS A 87 10.84 -0.25 -5.53
CA LYS A 87 10.93 0.97 -4.72
C LYS A 87 10.05 2.10 -5.28
N VAL A 88 10.07 2.28 -6.61
CA VAL A 88 9.24 3.29 -7.28
C VAL A 88 7.77 2.95 -7.13
N TRP A 89 7.40 1.70 -7.34
CA TRP A 89 6.03 1.22 -7.17
C TRP A 89 5.53 1.37 -5.72
N LEU A 90 6.32 1.00 -4.71
CA LEU A 90 5.99 1.19 -3.30
C LEU A 90 5.70 2.67 -2.98
N GLY A 91 6.51 3.59 -3.51
CA GLY A 91 6.25 5.03 -3.37
C GLY A 91 4.94 5.48 -4.03
N GLN A 92 4.54 4.85 -5.14
CA GLN A 92 3.24 5.11 -5.78
C GLN A 92 2.07 4.58 -4.95
N VAL A 93 2.19 3.39 -4.35
CA VAL A 93 1.20 2.84 -3.43
C VAL A 93 1.04 3.74 -2.20
N ALA A 94 2.15 4.14 -1.57
CA ALA A 94 2.14 5.08 -0.45
C ALA A 94 1.46 6.41 -0.82
N ALA A 95 1.76 6.95 -2.01
CA ALA A 95 1.11 8.16 -2.51
C ALA A 95 -0.41 7.99 -2.68
N ARG A 96 -0.87 6.84 -3.19
CA ARG A 96 -2.30 6.55 -3.36
C ARG A 96 -3.04 6.41 -2.03
N LEU A 97 -2.43 5.77 -1.03
CA LEU A 97 -2.98 5.73 0.33
C LEU A 97 -3.11 7.13 0.95
N ARG A 98 -2.12 8.02 0.73
CA ARG A 98 -2.19 9.43 1.15
C ARG A 98 -3.29 10.20 0.44
N GLN A 99 -3.53 9.94 -0.85
CA GLN A 99 -4.64 10.55 -1.60
C GLN A 99 -5.99 10.19 -0.98
N HIS A 100 -6.21 8.91 -0.66
CA HIS A 100 -7.43 8.46 0.02
C HIS A 100 -7.60 9.09 1.40
N SER A 101 -6.53 9.14 2.20
CA SER A 101 -6.54 9.81 3.51
C SER A 101 -6.99 11.28 3.40
N ALA A 102 -6.41 12.03 2.46
CA ALA A 102 -6.76 13.43 2.22
C ALA A 102 -8.18 13.61 1.69
N ALA A 103 -8.66 12.71 0.84
CA ALA A 103 -10.03 12.74 0.30
C ALA A 103 -11.08 12.53 1.41
N ILE A 104 -10.83 11.60 2.35
CA ILE A 104 -11.71 11.35 3.48
C ILE A 104 -11.75 12.57 4.42
N ASP A 105 -10.60 13.15 4.77
CA ASP A 105 -10.56 14.36 5.59
C ASP A 105 -11.28 15.54 4.92
N GLY A 106 -11.10 15.70 3.59
CA GLY A 106 -11.73 16.75 2.80
C GLY A 106 -13.24 16.54 2.57
N GLY A 107 -13.70 15.29 2.53
CA GLY A 107 -15.11 14.92 2.45
C GLY A 107 -15.85 15.02 3.79
N ALA A 108 -15.12 15.06 4.90
CA ALA A 108 -15.68 15.17 6.25
C ALA A 108 -16.01 16.61 6.69
N THR A 109 -15.83 17.63 5.84
CA THR A 109 -16.30 18.99 6.16
C THR A 109 -17.82 18.99 6.34
N PRO A 110 -18.34 19.41 7.51
CA PRO A 110 -19.72 19.18 7.88
C PRO A 110 -20.67 20.06 7.07
N SER A 111 -21.72 19.45 6.53
CA SER A 111 -22.98 20.13 6.21
C SER A 111 -23.38 20.96 7.42
N THR A 112 -23.19 22.27 7.30
CA THR A 112 -23.65 23.24 8.30
C THR A 112 -25.12 23.50 8.02
N THR A 113 -25.91 23.30 9.07
CA THR A 113 -27.36 23.50 9.27
C THR A 113 -28.03 24.57 8.41
#